data_AF-A0A963PSW8-F1
#
_entry.id   AF-A0A963PSW8-F1
#
_cell.length_a   1.000
_cell.length_b   1.000
_cell.length_c   1.000
_cell.angle_alpha   90.00
_cell.angle_beta   90.00
_cell.angle_gamma   90.00
#
_symmetry.space_group_name_H-M   'P 1'
#
loop_
_entity.id
_entity.type
_entity.pdbx_description
1 polymer ?
#
loop_
_entity_poly.entity_id
_entity_poly.type
_entity_poly.pdbx_seq_one_letter_code
_entity_poly.pdbx_strand_id
1 'polypeptide(L)'
;CHGGVLLTKAYHDANRLEPQLAFFNNGLYNVDGEGSYPPYDQGLYELTLNPDHRGLFRPPSLRNIALTAPYMHDGSIATLHEVVEHYAAGGRLLEDGPFAGDGRVSPLKSGLIRGFEATDEEIDAVVAFLEAMTDETFTTNPAYADSPD
;
A
#
# COMPACT_ATOMS: atom_id res chain seq x y z
N CYS A 1 -4.06 -3.14 8.07
CA CYS A 1 -4.92 -2.13 7.42
C CYS A 1 -5.83 -2.70 6.33
N HIS A 2 -5.62 -3.96 5.95
CA HIS A 2 -6.37 -4.68 4.94
C HIS A 2 -7.14 -5.81 5.60
N GLY A 3 -8.45 -5.63 5.78
CA GLY A 3 -9.31 -6.60 6.44
C GLY A 3 -10.77 -6.27 6.19
N GLY A 4 -11.68 -7.08 6.74
CA GLY A 4 -13.10 -6.97 6.44
C GLY A 4 -13.43 -7.44 5.01
N VAL A 5 -14.70 -7.26 4.62
CA VAL A 5 -15.25 -7.86 3.38
C VAL A 5 -14.64 -7.32 2.08
N LEU A 6 -14.01 -6.15 2.12
CA LEU A 6 -13.32 -5.53 0.97
C LEU A 6 -11.80 -5.52 1.12
N LEU A 7 -11.24 -6.22 2.11
CA LEU A 7 -9.79 -6.28 2.34
C LEU A 7 -9.14 -4.89 2.44
N THR A 8 -9.87 -3.93 3.01
CA THR A 8 -9.41 -2.58 3.33
C THR A 8 -10.22 -2.07 4.51
N LYS A 9 -9.61 -1.26 5.38
CA LYS A 9 -10.34 -0.53 6.43
C LYS A 9 -10.98 0.76 5.90
N ALA A 10 -10.62 1.21 4.71
CA ALA A 10 -11.16 2.43 4.11
C ALA A 10 -12.40 2.14 3.25
N TYR A 11 -13.41 1.49 3.85
CA TYR A 11 -14.68 1.20 3.18
C TYR A 11 -15.89 1.73 3.95
N HIS A 12 -16.99 1.93 3.22
CA HIS A 12 -18.27 2.36 3.73
C HIS A 12 -19.37 1.40 3.26
N ASP A 13 -20.36 1.17 4.11
CA ASP A 13 -21.56 0.41 3.82
C ASP A 13 -22.79 1.09 4.44
N ALA A 14 -23.99 0.63 4.10
CA ALA A 14 -25.26 1.21 4.55
C ALA A 14 -25.49 1.13 6.06
N ASN A 15 -24.79 0.24 6.76
CA ASN A 15 -24.92 0.05 8.21
C ASN A 15 -23.89 0.85 9.00
N ARG A 16 -22.99 1.57 8.32
CA ARG A 16 -21.87 2.25 8.95
C ARG A 16 -22.22 3.69 9.32
N LEU A 17 -22.28 3.94 10.62
CA LEU A 17 -22.71 5.22 11.19
C LEU A 17 -21.64 6.32 11.17
N GLU A 18 -20.34 5.96 11.12
CA GLU A 18 -19.23 6.93 11.17
C GLU A 18 -18.17 6.70 10.09
N PRO A 19 -17.61 7.77 9.49
CA PRO A 19 -16.53 7.64 8.50
C PRO A 19 -15.25 7.08 9.10
N GLN A 20 -14.71 6.03 8.48
CA GLN A 20 -13.38 5.53 8.85
C GLN A 20 -12.34 6.23 7.97
N LEU A 21 -11.87 7.41 8.40
CA LEU A 21 -10.69 8.04 7.82
C LEU A 21 -9.46 7.21 8.22
N ALA A 22 -9.11 6.26 7.38
CA ALA A 22 -7.98 5.37 7.58
C ALA A 22 -6.89 5.74 6.57
N PHE A 23 -5.90 6.52 7.03
CA PHE A 23 -4.69 6.81 6.27
C PHE A 23 -3.48 6.34 7.08
N PHE A 24 -2.49 5.80 6.37
CA PHE A 24 -1.30 5.24 7.00
C PHE A 24 -0.07 5.57 6.17
N ASN A 25 1.04 5.79 6.88
CA ASN A 25 2.37 5.86 6.31
C ASN A 25 3.03 4.50 6.55
N ASN A 26 3.46 3.85 5.47
CA ASN A 26 4.05 2.51 5.51
C ASN A 26 5.59 2.52 5.42
N GLY A 27 6.21 3.71 5.52
CA GLY A 27 7.66 3.85 5.49
C GLY A 27 8.26 3.58 4.12
N LEU A 28 7.61 4.00 3.03
CA LEU A 28 8.13 3.85 1.67
C LEU A 28 9.27 4.83 1.37
N TYR A 29 9.21 6.02 1.97
CA TYR A 29 10.19 7.09 1.79
C TYR A 29 10.46 7.85 3.09
N ASN A 30 11.61 8.53 3.12
CA ASN A 30 12.03 9.47 4.15
C ASN A 30 13.11 10.40 3.57
N VAL A 31 12.75 11.20 2.57
CA VAL A 31 13.72 11.87 1.67
C VAL A 31 14.55 12.94 2.40
N ASP A 32 13.91 13.72 3.28
CA ASP A 32 14.54 14.77 4.10
C ASP A 32 15.07 14.25 5.45
N GLY A 33 14.85 12.97 5.77
CA GLY A 33 15.12 12.41 7.10
C GLY A 33 14.09 12.76 8.17
N GLU A 34 13.09 13.60 7.84
CA GLU A 34 12.04 14.08 8.75
C GLU A 34 10.64 13.56 8.38
N GLY A 35 10.57 12.58 7.49
CA GLY A 35 9.36 11.86 7.10
C GLY A 35 8.73 12.33 5.79
N SER A 36 9.40 13.17 5.00
CA SER A 36 8.91 13.55 3.68
C SER A 36 8.92 12.38 2.68
N TYR A 37 7.92 12.42 1.80
CA TYR A 37 7.89 11.63 0.58
C TYR A 37 8.48 12.44 -0.59
N PRO A 38 8.58 11.90 -1.81
CA PRO A 38 8.95 12.70 -2.98
C PRO A 38 8.04 13.93 -3.17
N PRO A 39 8.57 15.06 -3.66
CA PRO A 39 7.85 16.34 -3.65
C PRO A 39 6.59 16.38 -4.51
N TYR A 40 6.41 15.43 -5.41
CA TYR A 40 5.23 15.32 -6.28
C TYR A 40 4.07 14.52 -5.66
N ASP A 41 4.28 13.85 -4.52
CA ASP A 41 3.22 13.14 -3.81
C ASP A 41 3.53 13.04 -2.32
N GLN A 42 2.90 13.91 -1.53
CA GLN A 42 2.99 13.93 -0.07
C GLN A 42 1.79 13.25 0.62
N GLY A 43 0.86 12.66 -0.13
CA GLY A 43 -0.36 12.04 0.39
C GLY A 43 -1.31 13.05 1.06
N LEU A 44 -1.91 12.67 2.20
CA LEU A 44 -2.93 13.47 2.89
C LEU A 44 -2.46 14.89 3.28
N TYR A 45 -1.15 15.11 3.42
CA TYR A 45 -0.58 16.43 3.64
C TYR A 45 -1.04 17.46 2.59
N GLU A 46 -1.15 17.08 1.32
CA GLU A 46 -1.48 18.03 0.23
C GLU A 46 -2.86 18.68 0.38
N LEU A 47 -3.78 17.98 1.06
CA LEU A 47 -5.12 18.48 1.33
C LEU A 47 -5.22 19.19 2.68
N THR A 48 -4.47 18.72 3.68
CA THR A 48 -4.63 19.14 5.07
C THR A 48 -3.63 20.19 5.52
N LEU A 49 -2.48 20.27 4.83
CA LEU A 49 -1.32 21.08 5.17
C LEU A 49 -0.75 20.82 6.58
N ASN A 50 -1.15 19.72 7.22
CA ASN A 50 -0.61 19.31 8.51
C ASN A 50 0.66 18.47 8.30
N PRO A 51 1.86 18.92 8.71
CA PRO A 51 3.12 18.20 8.51
C PRO A 51 3.12 16.74 9.01
N ASP A 52 2.32 16.42 10.03
CA ASP A 52 2.18 15.05 10.56
C ASP A 52 1.43 14.11 9.61
N HIS A 53 0.80 14.65 8.56
CA HIS A 53 0.07 13.89 7.55
C HIS A 53 0.91 13.56 6.31
N ARG A 54 2.22 13.86 6.29
CA ARG A 54 3.10 13.49 5.17
C ARG A 54 3.20 11.97 5.02
N GLY A 55 3.06 11.51 3.79
CA GLY A 55 3.12 10.08 3.46
C GLY A 55 1.94 9.26 3.96
N LEU A 56 0.86 9.89 4.45
CA LEU A 56 -0.36 9.20 4.84
C LEU A 56 -1.21 8.92 3.59
N PHE A 57 -1.39 7.65 3.26
CA PHE A 57 -2.21 7.20 2.13
C PHE A 57 -3.36 6.30 2.58
N ARG A 58 -4.45 6.31 1.81
CA ARG A 58 -5.56 5.40 2.00
C ARG A 58 -5.10 3.97 1.66
N PRO A 59 -5.33 2.96 2.52
CA PRO A 59 -4.99 1.58 2.18
C PRO A 59 -5.92 1.09 1.05
N PRO A 60 -5.38 0.68 -0.11
CA PRO A 60 -6.21 0.13 -1.18
C PRO A 60 -6.88 -1.19 -0.76
N SER A 61 -7.95 -1.56 -1.46
CA SER A 61 -8.48 -2.93 -1.41
C SER A 61 -7.44 -3.90 -1.94
N LEU A 62 -7.35 -5.10 -1.36
CA LEU A 62 -6.50 -6.18 -1.88
C LEU A 62 -7.26 -7.15 -2.81
N ARG A 63 -8.53 -6.88 -3.13
CA ARG A 63 -9.23 -7.64 -4.18
C ARG A 63 -8.56 -7.41 -5.53
N ASN A 64 -8.33 -8.48 -6.29
CA ASN A 64 -7.64 -8.45 -7.58
C ASN A 64 -6.21 -7.87 -7.52
N ILE A 65 -5.56 -7.85 -6.36
CA ILE A 65 -4.23 -7.23 -6.20
C ILE A 65 -3.17 -7.85 -7.12
N ALA A 66 -3.29 -9.14 -7.45
CA ALA A 66 -2.39 -9.80 -8.40
C ALA A 66 -2.44 -9.23 -9.83
N LEU A 67 -3.50 -8.50 -10.18
CA LEU A 67 -3.74 -7.96 -11.52
C LEU A 67 -3.46 -6.45 -11.65
N THR A 68 -3.04 -5.80 -10.57
CA THR A 68 -2.92 -4.33 -10.50
C THR A 68 -1.50 -3.86 -10.20
N ALA A 69 -0.51 -4.61 -10.65
CA ALA A 69 0.87 -4.14 -10.65
C ALA A 69 1.03 -2.93 -11.60
N PRO A 70 2.00 -2.02 -11.36
CA PRO A 70 2.89 -1.98 -10.19
C PRO A 70 2.19 -1.43 -8.93
N TYR A 71 2.82 -1.60 -7.78
CA TYR A 71 2.25 -1.36 -6.45
C TYR A 71 2.72 -0.05 -5.79
N MET A 72 2.05 0.29 -4.68
CA MET A 72 2.16 1.57 -3.96
C MET A 72 1.49 2.73 -4.71
N HIS A 73 1.54 3.94 -4.14
CA HIS A 73 0.85 5.10 -4.71
C HIS A 73 1.49 5.60 -6.01
N ASP A 74 2.78 5.33 -6.20
CA ASP A 74 3.60 5.80 -7.31
C ASP A 74 4.10 4.66 -8.23
N GLY A 75 3.66 3.42 -8.00
CA GLY A 75 4.12 2.27 -8.78
C GLY A 75 5.58 1.88 -8.52
N SER A 76 6.18 2.32 -7.41
CA SER A 76 7.62 2.13 -7.16
C SER A 76 8.02 0.73 -6.69
N ILE A 77 7.08 -0.20 -6.53
CA ILE A 77 7.35 -1.61 -6.23
C ILE A 77 6.69 -2.47 -7.31
N ALA A 78 7.44 -3.38 -7.93
CA ALA A 78 7.01 -4.04 -9.16
C ALA A 78 6.19 -5.32 -8.88
N THR A 79 6.53 -6.06 -7.82
CA THR A 79 5.96 -7.40 -7.56
C THR A 79 5.32 -7.52 -6.18
N LEU A 80 4.37 -8.44 -6.01
CA LEU A 80 3.78 -8.73 -4.69
C LEU A 80 4.82 -9.25 -3.71
N HIS A 81 5.81 -10.01 -4.19
CA HIS A 81 6.91 -10.51 -3.37
C HIS A 81 7.67 -9.33 -2.75
N GLU A 82 8.10 -8.36 -3.56
CA GLU A 82 8.78 -7.15 -3.08
C GLU A 82 7.90 -6.31 -2.13
N VAL A 83 6.57 -6.32 -2.32
CA VAL A 83 5.64 -5.66 -1.38
C VAL A 83 5.69 -6.34 -0.01
N VAL A 84 5.71 -7.68 0.05
CA VAL A 84 5.79 -8.41 1.30
C VAL A 84 7.17 -8.21 1.96
N GLU A 85 8.26 -8.24 1.19
CA GLU A 85 9.61 -7.92 1.67
C GLU A 85 9.69 -6.51 2.26
N HIS A 86 9.06 -5.51 1.62
CA HIS A 86 8.96 -4.15 2.18
C HIS A 86 8.33 -4.15 3.57
N TYR A 87 7.26 -4.91 3.78
CA TYR A 87 6.61 -5.02 5.09
C TYR A 87 7.46 -5.83 6.09
N ALA A 88 8.15 -6.88 5.65
CA ALA A 88 9.07 -7.67 6.47
C ALA A 88 10.26 -6.82 6.96
N ALA A 89 10.83 -6.00 6.08
CA ALA A 89 11.87 -5.03 6.42
C ALA A 89 11.37 -3.85 7.28
N GLY A 90 10.04 -3.71 7.42
CA GLY A 90 9.42 -2.64 8.20
C GLY A 90 9.47 -1.27 7.51
N GLY A 91 9.58 -1.24 6.18
CA GLY A 91 9.77 -0.03 5.37
C GLY A 91 10.83 -0.25 4.28
N ARG A 92 11.02 0.74 3.41
CA ARG A 92 11.99 0.68 2.31
C ARG A 92 13.24 1.49 2.64
N LEU A 93 14.40 0.92 2.32
CA LEU A 93 15.65 1.67 2.21
C LEU A 93 15.93 1.95 0.73
N LEU A 94 16.21 3.21 0.41
CA LEU A 94 16.74 3.62 -0.88
C LEU A 94 18.13 4.19 -0.65
N GLU A 95 19.16 3.45 -1.06
CA GLU A 95 20.55 3.84 -0.84
C GLU A 95 20.97 5.02 -1.72
N ASP A 96 20.43 5.08 -2.94
CA ASP A 96 20.83 6.03 -3.96
C ASP A 96 19.64 6.64 -4.72
N GLY A 97 19.92 7.68 -5.50
CA GLY A 97 18.96 8.34 -6.37
C GLY A 97 18.36 9.62 -5.78
N PRO A 98 17.51 10.33 -6.55
CA PRO A 98 16.96 11.63 -6.13
C PRO A 98 16.03 11.55 -4.91
N PHE A 99 15.54 10.36 -4.57
CA PHE A 99 14.65 10.10 -3.44
C PHE A 99 15.27 9.10 -2.45
N ALA A 100 16.60 9.02 -2.40
CA ALA A 100 17.33 8.24 -1.41
C ALA A 100 16.88 8.62 0.02
N GLY A 101 16.87 7.64 0.90
CA GLY A 101 16.37 7.79 2.26
C GLY A 101 15.95 6.46 2.87
N ASP A 102 15.82 6.45 4.20
CA ASP A 102 15.42 5.26 4.95
C ASP A 102 14.01 5.44 5.53
N GLY A 103 13.03 4.89 4.83
CA GLY A 103 11.63 4.89 5.23
C GLY A 103 11.36 4.02 6.48
N ARG A 104 12.23 3.07 6.81
CA ARG A 104 12.10 2.24 8.02
C ARG A 104 12.25 3.05 9.30
N VAL A 105 13.00 4.15 9.24
CA VAL A 105 13.25 5.07 10.36
C VAL A 105 12.48 6.38 10.26
N SER A 106 11.53 6.50 9.31
CA SER A 106 10.68 7.69 9.18
C SER A 106 9.93 7.96 10.51
N PRO A 107 9.98 9.20 11.04
CA PRO A 107 9.28 9.55 12.28
C PRO A 107 7.74 9.52 12.13
N LEU A 108 7.25 9.58 10.89
CA LEU A 108 5.82 9.58 10.58
C LEU A 108 5.28 8.18 10.19
N LYS A 109 6.15 7.16 10.15
CA LYS A 109 5.74 5.79 9.85
C LYS A 109 4.76 5.27 10.91
N SER A 110 3.74 4.55 10.45
CA SER A 110 2.82 3.86 11.35
C SER A 110 3.54 2.89 12.28
N GLY A 111 3.30 3.01 13.59
CA GLY A 111 3.86 2.10 14.60
C GLY A 111 3.42 0.64 14.47
N LEU A 112 2.46 0.34 13.58
CA LEU A 112 2.09 -1.04 13.23
C LEU A 112 3.11 -1.70 12.29
N ILE A 113 3.90 -0.92 11.54
CA ILE A 113 4.90 -1.41 10.59
C ILE A 113 6.26 -1.48 11.29
N ARG A 114 6.46 -2.54 12.08
CA ARG A 114 7.70 -2.76 12.86
C ARG A 114 8.73 -3.63 12.14
N GLY A 115 8.37 -4.25 11.02
CA GLY A 115 9.13 -5.34 10.42
C GLY A 115 8.92 -6.65 11.17
N PHE A 116 9.28 -7.74 10.51
CA PHE A 116 9.23 -9.11 11.03
C PHE A 116 10.22 -9.98 10.22
N GLU A 117 10.69 -11.05 10.86
CA GLU A 117 11.42 -12.09 10.14
C GLU A 117 10.41 -12.99 9.42
N ALA A 118 10.70 -13.30 8.16
CA ALA A 118 9.95 -14.27 7.37
C ALA A 118 10.93 -15.01 6.46
N THR A 119 10.71 -16.30 6.25
CA THR A 119 11.45 -17.05 5.22
C THR A 119 10.84 -16.79 3.84
N ASP A 120 11.59 -17.11 2.78
CA ASP A 120 11.08 -17.01 1.41
C ASP A 120 9.80 -17.83 1.23
N GLU A 121 9.70 -19.01 1.87
CA GLU A 121 8.49 -19.83 1.83
C GLU A 121 7.28 -19.16 2.52
N GLU A 122 7.50 -18.44 3.62
CA GLU A 122 6.44 -17.70 4.29
C GLU A 122 5.99 -16.49 3.46
N ILE A 123 6.92 -15.80 2.80
CA ILE A 123 6.63 -14.73 1.86
C ILE A 123 5.81 -15.26 0.68
N ASP A 124 6.25 -16.34 0.05
CA ASP A 124 5.56 -16.97 -1.08
C ASP A 124 4.17 -17.47 -0.68
N ALA A 125 4.00 -18.00 0.53
CA ALA A 125 2.69 -18.39 1.04
C ALA A 125 1.73 -17.20 1.19
N VAL A 126 2.23 -16.03 1.62
CA VAL A 126 1.46 -14.79 1.66
C VAL A 126 1.13 -14.32 0.25
N VAL A 127 2.07 -14.36 -0.69
CA VAL A 127 1.83 -14.01 -2.10
C VAL A 127 0.74 -14.91 -2.69
N ALA A 128 0.80 -16.22 -2.50
CA ALA A 128 -0.22 -17.15 -2.96
C ALA A 128 -1.60 -16.85 -2.36
N PHE A 129 -1.66 -16.46 -1.09
CA PHE A 129 -2.92 -16.01 -0.47
C PHE A 129 -3.46 -14.73 -1.14
N LEU A 130 -2.60 -13.77 -1.47
CA LEU A 130 -2.99 -12.54 -2.16
C LEU A 130 -3.47 -12.80 -3.60
N GLU A 131 -2.84 -13.73 -4.31
CA GLU A 131 -3.26 -14.17 -5.65
C GLU A 131 -4.64 -14.82 -5.63
N ALA A 132 -4.95 -15.59 -4.59
CA ALA A 132 -6.26 -16.18 -4.38
C ALA A 132 -7.39 -15.16 -4.16
N MET A 133 -7.08 -13.87 -3.99
CA MET A 133 -8.06 -12.78 -3.91
C MET A 133 -8.49 -12.24 -5.28
N THR A 134 -8.14 -12.95 -6.36
CA THR A 134 -8.51 -12.62 -7.74
C THR A 134 -9.89 -13.16 -8.08
N ASP A 135 -10.78 -12.29 -8.57
CA ASP A 135 -12.11 -12.65 -9.03
C ASP A 135 -12.08 -13.07 -10.50
N GLU A 136 -11.96 -14.38 -10.74
CA GLU A 136 -11.95 -14.96 -12.08
C GLU A 136 -13.22 -14.61 -12.86
N THR A 137 -14.38 -14.60 -12.20
CA THR A 137 -15.67 -14.31 -12.86
C THR A 137 -15.68 -12.90 -13.39
N PHE A 138 -15.25 -11.91 -12.61
CA PHE A 138 -15.15 -10.53 -13.05
C PHE A 138 -14.22 -10.39 -14.27
N THR A 139 -13.04 -11.00 -14.22
CA THR A 139 -11.99 -10.83 -15.25
C THR A 139 -12.35 -11.38 -16.63
N THR A 140 -13.28 -12.34 -16.70
CA THR A 140 -13.69 -12.97 -17.96
C THR A 140 -15.15 -12.68 -18.32
N ASN A 141 -15.84 -11.79 -17.60
CA ASN A 141 -17.26 -11.54 -17.82
C ASN A 141 -17.49 -10.71 -19.09
N PRO A 142 -18.21 -11.22 -20.11
CA PRO A 142 -18.51 -10.45 -21.32
C PRO A 142 -19.33 -9.18 -21.05
N ALA A 143 -20.05 -9.10 -19.94
CA ALA A 143 -20.79 -7.90 -19.55
C ALA A 143 -19.89 -6.70 -19.19
N TYR A 144 -18.60 -6.94 -18.91
CA TYR A 144 -17.61 -5.91 -18.60
C TYR A 144 -16.49 -5.82 -19.64
N ALA A 145 -16.58 -6.60 -20.73
CA ALA A 145 -15.63 -6.53 -21.83
C ALA A 145 -15.85 -5.25 -22.65
N ASP A 146 -14.83 -4.86 -23.42
CA ASP A 146 -14.99 -3.81 -24.42
C ASP A 146 -16.14 -4.16 -25.37
N SER A 147 -16.89 -3.14 -25.77
CA SER A 147 -17.90 -3.33 -26.80
C SER A 147 -17.23 -3.84 -28.07
N PRO A 148 -17.75 -4.88 -28.74
CA PRO A 148 -17.38 -5.12 -30.11
C PRO A 148 -17.79 -3.87 -30.92
N ASP A 149 -16.81 -3.22 -31.55
CA ASP A 149 -17.02 -2.07 -32.44
C ASP A 149 -18.02 -2.39 -33.58
#